data_AF-A0A2V9RMC6-F1
#
_entry.id   AF-A0A2V9RMC6-F1
#
_cell.length_a   1.000
_cell.length_b   1.000
_cell.length_c   1.000
_cell.angle_alpha   90.00
_cell.angle_beta   90.00
_cell.angle_gamma   90.00
#
_symmetry.space_group_name_H-M   'P 1'
#
loop_
_entity.id
_entity.type
_entity.pdbx_description
1 polymer ?
#
loop_
_entity_poly.entity_id
_entity_poly.type
_entity_poly.pdbx_seq_one_letter_code
_entity_poly.pdbx_strand_id
1 'polypeptide(L)' 'MAKNSGITFSANERINHSIYGFGTISEVNDLHTTIEFDQNGRKKFVTSMVQLERTSVPAPVVPTRRTRSKTTKTKAKDN' A
#
# COMPACT_ATOMS: atom_id res chain seq x y z
N MET A 1 22.03 7.81 11.16
CA MET A 1 21.03 7.17 12.06
C MET A 1 19.77 6.89 11.25
N ALA A 2 19.50 5.63 10.92
CA ALA A 2 18.22 5.25 10.31
C ALA A 2 17.15 5.21 11.41
N LYS A 3 16.08 6.00 11.28
CA LYS A 3 15.05 6.20 12.31
C LYS A 3 14.13 4.98 12.52
N ASN A 4 14.39 3.86 11.86
CA ASN A 4 13.51 2.69 11.84
C ASN A 4 13.99 1.54 12.74
N SER A 5 15.05 1.71 13.54
CA SER A 5 15.77 0.63 14.24
C SER A 5 15.02 -0.09 15.37
N GLY A 6 13.73 0.16 15.56
CA GLY A 6 12.90 -0.52 16.56
C GLY A 6 11.46 -0.77 16.12
N ILE A 7 11.12 -0.49 14.85
CA ILE A 7 9.76 -0.56 14.35
C ILE A 7 9.68 -1.68 13.32
N THR A 8 9.16 -2.84 13.74
CA THR A 8 8.88 -3.98 12.86
C THR A 8 7.54 -3.75 12.16
N PHE A 9 7.60 -3.31 10.90
CA PHE A 9 6.42 -3.15 10.05
C PHE A 9 5.79 -4.49 9.70
N SER A 10 4.46 -4.52 9.60
CA SER A 10 3.70 -5.73 9.22
C SER A 10 2.91 -5.51 7.93
N ALA A 11 2.61 -6.60 7.22
CA ALA A 11 1.67 -6.55 6.10
C ALA A 11 0.29 -6.03 6.56
N ASN A 12 -0.40 -5.32 5.67
CA ASN A 12 -1.65 -4.59 5.90
C ASN A 12 -1.58 -3.41 6.87
N GLU A 13 -0.38 -2.98 7.26
CA GLU A 13 -0.21 -1.79 8.09
C GLU A 13 -0.26 -0.50 7.27
N ARG A 14 -0.88 0.54 7.83
CA ARG A 14 -1.02 1.85 7.19
C ARG A 14 0.15 2.76 7.54
N ILE A 15 0.80 3.27 6.50
CA ILE A 15 1.97 4.13 6.63
C ILE A 15 1.79 5.42 5.84
N ASN A 16 2.58 6.42 6.19
CA ASN A 16 2.79 7.63 5.42
C ASN A 16 4.27 7.73 5.06
N HIS A 17 4.52 8.04 3.79
CA HIS A 17 5.85 8.29 3.24
C HIS A 17 5.91 9.73 2.76
N SER A 18 6.95 10.48 3.14
CA SER A 18 7.06 11.92 2.84
C SER A 18 6.91 12.28 1.35
N ILE A 19 7.43 11.44 0.46
CA ILE A 19 7.41 11.65 -1.00
C ILE A 19 6.14 11.11 -1.68
N TYR A 20 5.59 9.99 -1.23
CA TYR A 20 4.52 9.26 -1.92
C TYR A 20 3.17 9.36 -1.20
N GLY A 21 3.15 9.92 0.00
CA GLY A 21 1.98 10.03 0.85
C GLY A 21 1.59 8.71 1.50
N PHE A 22 0.27 8.55 1.70
CA PHE A 22 -0.31 7.41 2.39
C PHE A 22 -0.27 6.14 1.55
N GLY A 23 0.06 5.03 2.19
CA GLY A 23 0.07 3.72 1.58
C GLY A 23 -0.15 2.61 2.59
N THR A 24 -0.43 1.42 2.08
CA THR A 24 -0.56 0.21 2.87
C THR A 24 0.58 -0.74 2.51
N ILE A 25 1.21 -1.33 3.52
CA ILE A 25 2.24 -2.34 3.28
C ILE A 25 1.56 -3.60 2.76
N SER A 26 1.93 -4.03 1.56
CA SER A 26 1.43 -5.26 0.97
C SER A 26 2.24 -6.47 1.45
N GLU A 27 3.56 -6.30 1.56
CA GLU A 27 4.49 -7.39 1.88
C GLU A 27 5.74 -6.84 2.58
N VAL A 28 6.26 -7.57 3.56
CA VAL A 28 7.49 -7.23 4.27
C VAL A 28 8.45 -8.41 4.16
N ASN A 29 9.60 -8.18 3.53
CA ASN A 29 10.74 -9.09 3.51
C ASN A 29 11.94 -8.43 4.21
N ASP A 30 12.93 -9.24 4.60
CA ASP A 30 14.12 -8.75 5.33
C ASP A 30 14.87 -7.65 4.56
N LEU A 31 14.99 -7.83 3.24
CA LEU A 31 15.68 -6.89 2.37
C LEU A 31 14.76 -5.81 1.81
N HIS A 32 13.49 -6.15 1.55
CA HIS A 32 12.58 -5.28 0.82
C HIS A 32 11.17 -5.24 1.41
N THR A 33 10.59 -4.04 1.45
CA THR A 33 9.19 -3.83 1.79
C THR A 33 8.44 -3.36 0.55
N THR A 34 7.33 -4.06 0.24
CA THR A 34 6.41 -3.68 -0.84
C THR A 34 5.26 -2.88 -0.25
N ILE A 35 5.06 -1.67 -0.74
CA ILE A 35 4.01 -0.75 -0.28
C ILE A 35 3.12 -0.39 -1.46
N GLU A 36 1.81 -0.46 -1.26
CA GLU A 36 0.81 0.02 -2.19
C GLU A 36 0.34 1.41 -1.75
N PHE A 37 0.77 2.43 -2.48
CA PHE A 37 0.35 3.81 -2.26
C PHE A 37 -0.94 4.10 -3.00
N ASP A 38 -1.84 4.86 -2.37
CA ASP A 38 -3.15 5.17 -2.94
C ASP A 38 -3.04 5.97 -4.25
N GLN A 39 -2.05 6.86 -4.36
CA GLN A 39 -1.87 7.75 -5.52
C GLN A 39 -0.81 7.26 -6.51
N ASN A 40 0.20 6.53 -6.04
CA ASN A 40 1.37 6.17 -6.83
C ASN A 40 1.46 4.66 -7.12
N GLY A 41 0.51 3.87 -6.62
CA GLY A 41 0.47 2.43 -6.79
C GLY A 41 1.57 1.69 -6.02
N ARG A 42 1.86 0.47 -6.47
CA ARG A 42 2.82 -0.43 -5.81
C ARG A 42 4.28 0.01 -6.01
N LYS A 43 5.06 0.09 -4.94
CA LYS A 43 6.50 0.37 -4.95
C LYS A 43 7.23 -0.54 -3.97
N LYS A 44 8.45 -0.92 -4.35
CA LYS A 44 9.36 -1.69 -3.50
C LYS A 44 10.47 -0.80 -2.98
N PHE A 45 10.77 -0.92 -1.69
CA PHE A 45 11.84 -0.19 -1.04
C PHE A 45 12.75 -1.16 -0.29
N VAL A 46 14.00 -0.77 -0.09
CA VAL A 46 14.91 -1.50 0.79
C VAL A 46 14.51 -1.24 2.24
N THR A 47 14.19 -2.29 2.99
CA THR A 47 13.67 -2.19 4.37
C THR A 47 14.60 -1.39 5.29
N SER A 48 15.92 -1.51 5.10
CA SER A 48 16.92 -0.78 5.89
C SER A 48 17.04 0.72 5.54
N MET A 49 16.57 1.16 4.36
CA MET A 49 16.71 2.54 3.90
C MET A 49 15.40 3.32 3.91
N VAL A 50 14.27 2.62 3.86
CA VAL A 50 12.95 3.25 3.80
C VAL A 50 12.62 3.94 5.13
N GLN A 51 12.19 5.20 5.07
CA GLN A 51 11.71 5.93 6.24
C GLN A 51 10.18 6.01 6.14
N LEU A 52 9.49 5.34 7.07
CA LEU A 52 8.04 5.25 7.09
C LEU A 52 7.53 5.76 8.43
N GLU A 53 6.48 6.58 8.40
CA GLU A 53 5.72 6.92 9.60
C GLU A 53 4.49 6.04 9.70
N ARG A 54 4.30 5.40 10.85
CA ARG A 54 3.06 4.69 11.18
C ARG A 54 1.97 5.72 11.38
N THR A 55 0.83 5.52 10.72
CA THR A 55 -0.32 6.39 10.92
C THR A 55 -1.52 5.53 11.29
N SER A 56 -2.19 5.89 12.38
CA SER A 56 -3.52 5.37 12.69
C SER A 56 -4.61 6.15 11.96
N VAL A 57 -4.25 7.02 11.00
CA VAL A 57 -5.24 7.69 10.16
C VAL A 57 -5.89 6.60 9.31
N PRO A 58 -7.20 6.33 9.48
CA PRO A 58 -7.88 5.37 8.65
C PRO A 58 -7.69 5.78 7.19
N ALA A 59 -7.45 4.81 6.30
CA ALA A 59 -7.40 5.08 4.87
C ALA A 59 -8.58 5.98 4.52
N PRO A 60 -8.36 7.13 3.86
CA PRO A 60 -9.44 8.04 3.55
C PRO A 60 -10.52 7.20 2.90
N VAL A 61 -11.73 7.26 3.47
CA VAL A 61 -12.90 6.58 2.91
C VAL A 61 -12.99 7.12 1.51
N VAL A 62 -12.46 6.36 0.53
CA VAL A 62 -12.67 6.62 -0.87
C VAL A 62 -14.17 6.79 -0.93
N PRO A 63 -14.71 7.98 -1.27
CA PRO A 63 -16.13 8.14 -1.36
C PRO A 63 -16.55 7.01 -2.28
N THR A 64 -17.30 6.06 -1.73
CA THR A 64 -17.79 4.91 -2.48
C THR A 64 -18.58 5.55 -3.58
N ARG A 65 -17.95 5.74 -4.73
CA ARG A 65 -18.61 6.25 -5.91
C ARG A 65 -19.53 5.10 -6.24
N ARG A 66 -20.77 5.27 -5.77
CA ARG A 66 -21.91 4.36 -5.86
C ARG A 66 -21.64 3.27 -6.87
N THR A 67 -21.51 2.05 -6.36
CA THR A 67 -21.89 0.82 -7.07
C THR A 67 -22.30 1.05 -8.52
N ARG A 68 -21.36 1.01 -9.46
CA ARG A 68 -21.69 0.46 -10.77
C ARG A 68 -21.40 -1.02 -10.65
N SER A 69 -22.51 -1.75 -10.52
CA SER A 69 -22.60 -3.21 -10.57
C SER A 69 -21.45 -3.82 -11.36
N LYS A 70 -20.73 -4.74 -10.71
CA LYS A 70 -19.95 -5.76 -11.39
C LYS A 70 -20.93 -6.62 -12.17
N THR A 71 -21.30 -6.22 -13.38
CA THR A 71 -21.82 -7.14 -14.38
C THR A 71 -20.70 -8.11 -14.68
N THR A 72 -20.80 -9.27 -14.06
CA THR A 72 -20.29 -10.53 -14.59
C THR A 72 -20.50 -10.56 -16.10
N LYS A 73 -19.43 -10.69 -16.88
CA LYS A 73 -19.44 -11.52 -18.08
C LYS A 73 -18.03 -12.05 -18.32
N THR A 74 -17.90 -13.29 -17.86
CA THR A 74 -17.06 -14.36 -18.37
C THR A 74 -16.74 -14.27 -19.86
N LYS A 75 -15.55 -14.76 -20.19
CA LYS A 75 -15.05 -15.08 -21.54
C LYS A 75 -16.12 -15.69 -22.45
N ALA A 76 -16.19 -15.22 -23.70
CA ALA A 76 -16.40 -16.03 -24.90
C ALA A 76 -16.09 -15.17 -26.15
N LYS A 77 -15.05 -15.52 -26.92
CA LYS A 77 -14.92 -15.16 -28.34
C LYS A 77 -14.71 -16.49 -29.06
N ASP A 78 -15.74 -16.91 -29.79
CA ASP A 78 -15.70 -17.93 -30.81
C ASP A 78 -15.64 -17.23 -32.17
N ASN A 79 -15.02 -17.90 -33.13
CA ASN A 79 -14.78 -17.55 -34.55
C ASN A 79 -13.57 -16.67 -34.87
#